data_AF-A0A2W6Y694-F1
#
_entry.id   AF-A0A2W6Y694-F1
#
_cell.length_a   1.000
_cell.length_b   1.000
_cell.length_c   1.000
_cell.angle_alpha   90.00
_cell.angle_beta   90.00
_cell.angle_gamma   90.00
#
_symmetry.space_group_name_H-M   'P 1'
#
loop_
_entity.id
_entity.type
_entity.pdbx_description
1 polymer ?
#
loop_
_entity_poly.entity_id
_entity_poly.type
_entity_poly.pdbx_seq_one_letter_code
_entity_poly.pdbx_strand_id
1 'polypeptide(L)'
;MLVLIIIISFILLAYRSFIQRIVQEKDLQFQAEMDHQKELSIENIKGQEDERKRIAISVHDDIGNRLNILSLWLNNLEPENQEASKKVITSQITELIDSTRNISHSLYPVNLEKLGLILYLQELVANLSQNIELILDIDPIYEKKDIFTEVQIYRVIQEFTTNVIKHSTANEVVVYIRNHQKYLTMIISDNGESFDYEKAKKGMGLKNIESRIVSLKGFYKWKNKIGKGSRLIINIPN
;
A
#
# COMPACT_ATOMS: atom_id res chain seq x y z
N MET A 1 50.44 9.36 53.20
CA MET A 1 49.16 8.69 53.47
C MET A 1 47.96 9.59 53.12
N LEU A 2 47.80 10.77 53.73
CA LEU A 2 46.69 11.72 53.44
C LEU A 2 46.56 12.11 51.96
N VAL A 3 47.67 12.47 51.30
CA VAL A 3 47.66 12.86 49.88
C VAL A 3 47.16 11.72 48.98
N LEU A 4 47.57 10.48 49.28
CA LEU A 4 47.13 9.30 48.54
C LEU A 4 45.62 9.07 48.69
N ILE A 5 45.08 9.27 49.90
CA ILE A 5 43.64 9.14 50.18
C ILE A 5 42.84 10.19 49.40
N ILE A 6 43.33 11.43 49.33
CA ILE A 6 42.67 12.52 48.58
C ILE A 6 42.64 12.19 47.08
N ILE A 7 43.76 11.73 46.53
CA ILE A 7 43.85 11.36 45.10
C ILE A 7 42.90 10.20 44.78
N ILE A 8 42.88 9.14 45.61
CA ILE A 8 41.99 8.00 45.43
C ILE A 8 40.52 8.44 45.53
N SER A 9 40.19 9.27 46.51
CA SER A 9 38.83 9.83 46.67
C SER A 9 38.40 10.64 45.44
N PHE A 10 39.28 11.49 44.92
CA PHE A 10 39.03 12.27 43.72
C PHE A 10 38.80 11.37 42.48
N ILE A 11 39.63 10.35 42.29
CA ILE A 11 39.49 9.38 41.18
C ILE A 11 38.15 8.63 41.30
N LEU A 12 37.76 8.20 42.51
CA LEU A 12 36.49 7.51 42.73
C LEU A 12 35.29 8.42 42.45
N LEU A 13 35.35 9.69 42.85
CA LEU A 13 34.30 10.68 42.56
C LEU A 13 34.20 10.97 41.06
N ALA A 14 35.33 11.15 40.38
CA ALA A 14 35.39 11.36 38.93
C ALA A 14 34.89 10.14 38.15
N TYR A 15 35.24 8.92 38.60
CA TYR A 15 34.73 7.69 38.01
C TYR A 15 33.20 7.57 38.19
N ARG A 16 32.69 7.86 39.39
CA ARG A 16 31.25 7.87 39.65
C ARG A 16 30.51 8.87 38.78
N SER A 17 31.00 10.10 38.66
CA SER A 17 30.35 11.13 37.83
C SER A 17 30.39 10.78 36.34
N PHE A 18 31.49 10.19 35.86
CA PHE A 18 31.60 9.69 34.49
C PHE A 18 30.58 8.57 34.20
N ILE A 19 30.47 7.57 35.09
CA ILE A 19 29.49 6.49 34.95
C ILE A 19 28.05 7.04 35.01
N GLN A 20 27.76 7.96 35.93
CA GLN A 20 26.44 8.61 36.00
C GLN A 20 26.07 9.31 34.70
N ARG A 21 27.02 10.01 34.07
CA ARG A 21 26.79 10.67 32.78
C ARG A 21 26.49 9.67 31.67
N ILE A 22 27.23 8.56 31.60
CA ILE A 22 26.96 7.50 30.60
C ILE A 22 25.58 6.89 30.81
N VAL A 23 25.21 6.60 32.07
CA VAL A 23 23.88 6.06 32.39
C VAL A 23 22.78 7.04 31.99
N GLN A 24 22.92 8.34 32.30
CA GLN A 24 21.97 9.37 31.88
C GLN A 24 21.85 9.48 30.35
N GLU A 25 22.97 9.47 29.62
CA GLU A 25 22.94 9.50 28.15
C GLU A 25 22.23 8.25 27.58
N LYS A 26 22.43 7.08 28.20
CA LYS A 26 21.74 5.84 27.81
C LYS A 26 20.25 5.86 28.15
N ASP A 27 19.88 6.38 29.32
CA ASP A 27 18.48 6.54 29.72
C ASP A 27 17.75 7.50 28.79
N LEU A 28 18.39 8.62 28.40
CA LEU A 28 17.84 9.57 27.43
C LEU A 28 17.69 8.93 26.04
N GLN A 29 18.68 8.18 25.57
CA GLN A 29 18.60 7.43 24.31
C GLN A 29 17.45 6.41 24.33
N PHE A 30 17.32 5.67 25.44
CA PHE A 30 16.27 4.68 25.61
C PHE A 30 14.88 5.32 25.67
N GLN A 31 14.73 6.45 26.37
CA GLN A 31 13.47 7.20 26.37
C GLN A 31 13.12 7.73 24.97
N ALA A 32 14.08 8.30 24.24
CA ALA A 32 13.86 8.78 22.88
C ALA A 32 13.42 7.66 21.92
N GLU A 33 14.03 6.47 22.03
CA GLU A 33 13.61 5.29 21.26
C GLU A 33 12.19 4.85 21.65
N MET A 34 11.86 4.84 22.94
CA MET A 34 10.51 4.47 23.39
C MET A 34 9.44 5.47 22.96
N ASP A 35 9.72 6.76 23.01
CA ASP A 35 8.82 7.80 22.53
C ASP A 35 8.62 7.67 21.00
N HIS A 36 9.69 7.39 20.26
CA HIS A 36 9.60 7.15 18.82
C HIS A 36 8.77 5.91 18.48
N GLN A 37 9.00 4.78 19.17
CA GLN A 37 8.19 3.57 18.99
C GLN A 37 6.72 3.80 19.32
N LYS A 38 6.43 4.59 20.37
CA LYS A 38 5.08 4.96 20.75
C LYS A 38 4.41 5.83 19.68
N GLU A 39 5.13 6.79 19.13
CA GLU A 39 4.65 7.63 18.02
C GLU A 39 4.30 6.78 16.80
N LEU A 40 5.21 5.89 16.36
CA LEU A 40 4.96 4.95 15.27
C LEU A 40 3.75 4.04 15.54
N SER A 41 3.59 3.57 16.77
CA SER A 41 2.43 2.78 17.16
C SER A 41 1.13 3.58 17.09
N ILE A 42 1.14 4.85 17.52
CA ILE A 42 -0.03 5.73 17.44
C ILE A 42 -0.38 6.03 15.98
N GLU A 43 0.61 6.30 15.13
CA GLU A 43 0.39 6.50 13.69
C GLU A 43 -0.21 5.25 13.03
N ASN A 44 0.30 4.06 13.34
CA ASN A 44 -0.26 2.81 12.86
C ASN A 44 -1.72 2.62 13.29
N ILE A 45 -2.03 2.90 14.57
CA ILE A 45 -3.41 2.81 15.08
C ILE A 45 -4.32 3.81 14.36
N LYS A 46 -3.88 5.07 14.20
CA LYS A 46 -4.64 6.09 13.46
C LYS A 46 -4.91 5.66 12.02
N GLY A 47 -3.88 5.18 11.31
CA GLY A 47 -4.03 4.68 9.96
C GLY A 47 -4.99 3.50 9.86
N GLN A 48 -4.96 2.59 10.83
CA GLN A 48 -5.90 1.47 10.90
C GLN A 48 -7.35 1.93 11.15
N GLU A 49 -7.56 2.90 12.04
CA GLU A 49 -8.89 3.45 12.33
C GLU A 49 -9.45 4.28 11.17
N ASP A 50 -8.61 5.06 10.48
CA ASP A 50 -9.00 5.78 9.26
C ASP A 50 -9.40 4.81 8.15
N GLU A 51 -8.66 3.71 7.98
CA GLU A 51 -9.00 2.67 7.02
C GLU A 51 -10.31 1.96 7.42
N ARG A 52 -10.50 1.62 8.69
CA ARG A 52 -11.78 1.06 9.18
C ARG A 52 -12.95 1.99 8.93
N LYS A 53 -12.77 3.29 9.16
CA LYS A 53 -13.79 4.31 8.87
C LYS A 53 -14.10 4.38 7.37
N ARG A 54 -13.07 4.37 6.51
CA ARG A 54 -13.22 4.35 5.04
C ARG A 54 -14.01 3.11 4.59
N ILE A 55 -13.69 1.93 5.14
CA ILE A 55 -14.41 0.68 4.88
C ILE A 55 -15.87 0.80 5.29
N ALA A 56 -16.12 1.26 6.51
CA ALA A 56 -17.48 1.38 7.05
C ALA A 56 -18.36 2.28 6.18
N ILE A 57 -17.82 3.43 5.75
CA ILE A 57 -18.51 4.34 4.83
C ILE A 57 -18.76 3.66 3.47
N SER A 58 -17.72 3.07 2.85
CA SER A 58 -17.85 2.41 1.54
C SER A 58 -18.86 1.26 1.55
N VAL A 59 -18.87 0.46 2.62
CA VAL A 59 -19.83 -0.64 2.79
C VAL A 59 -21.24 -0.10 3.02
N HIS A 60 -21.40 0.90 3.89
CA HIS A 60 -22.70 1.48 4.18
C HIS A 60 -23.32 2.13 2.94
N ASP A 61 -22.55 2.94 2.22
CA ASP A 61 -23.03 3.73 1.08
C ASP A 61 -23.29 2.88 -0.16
N ASP A 62 -22.45 1.88 -0.46
CA ASP A 62 -22.61 1.09 -1.68
C ASP A 62 -23.48 -0.15 -1.43
N ILE A 63 -23.14 -0.98 -0.45
CA ILE A 63 -23.90 -2.21 -0.16
C ILE A 63 -25.21 -1.89 0.57
N GLY A 64 -25.16 -1.04 1.60
CA GLY A 64 -26.33 -0.71 2.42
C GLY A 64 -27.46 -0.05 1.64
N ASN A 65 -27.14 0.97 0.82
CA ASN A 65 -28.15 1.64 0.00
C ASN A 65 -28.73 0.73 -1.08
N ARG A 66 -27.90 -0.08 -1.75
CA ARG A 66 -28.38 -1.02 -2.78
C ARG A 66 -29.27 -2.11 -2.20
N LEU A 67 -28.95 -2.65 -1.02
CA LEU A 67 -29.80 -3.62 -0.33
C LEU A 67 -31.15 -3.01 0.06
N ASN A 68 -31.18 -1.74 0.50
CA ASN A 68 -32.44 -1.02 0.78
C ASN A 68 -33.29 -0.86 -0.48
N ILE A 69 -32.69 -0.47 -1.60
CA ILE A 69 -33.38 -0.38 -2.90
C ILE A 69 -33.93 -1.76 -3.28
N LEU A 70 -33.13 -2.82 -3.17
CA LEU A 70 -33.54 -4.18 -3.50
C LEU A 70 -34.71 -4.66 -2.63
N SER A 71 -34.69 -4.35 -1.34
CA SER A 71 -35.78 -4.63 -0.40
C SER A 71 -37.08 -3.90 -0.78
N LEU A 72 -37.01 -2.61 -1.14
CA LEU A 72 -38.16 -1.86 -1.63
C LEU A 72 -38.74 -2.46 -2.91
N TRP A 73 -37.89 -2.92 -3.82
CA TRP A 73 -38.33 -3.52 -5.08
C TRP A 73 -38.99 -4.88 -4.87
N LEU A 74 -38.44 -5.72 -3.99
CA LEU A 74 -39.04 -6.99 -3.60
C LEU A 74 -40.41 -6.80 -2.93
N ASN A 75 -40.55 -5.78 -2.09
CA ASN A 75 -41.81 -5.49 -1.39
C ASN A 75 -42.90 -4.90 -2.31
N ASN A 76 -42.52 -4.34 -3.46
CA ASN A 76 -43.43 -3.73 -4.45
C ASN A 76 -43.60 -4.59 -5.71
N LEU A 77 -43.31 -5.90 -5.64
CA LEU A 77 -43.50 -6.82 -6.74
C LEU A 77 -44.99 -7.06 -7.02
N GLU A 78 -45.50 -6.46 -8.10
CA GLU A 78 -46.84 -6.77 -8.60
C GLU A 78 -46.85 -8.07 -9.42
N PRO A 79 -47.88 -8.93 -9.29
CA PRO A 79 -47.94 -10.25 -9.93
C PRO A 79 -47.88 -10.21 -11.47
N GLU A 80 -48.34 -9.13 -12.08
CA GLU A 80 -48.50 -9.01 -13.53
C GLU A 80 -47.17 -8.72 -14.27
N ASN A 81 -46.09 -8.39 -13.55
CA ASN A 81 -44.80 -7.96 -14.11
C ASN A 81 -43.57 -8.79 -13.66
N GLN A 82 -43.79 -10.03 -13.23
CA GLN A 82 -42.75 -10.89 -12.61
C GLN A 82 -41.46 -11.03 -13.44
N GLU A 83 -41.54 -11.17 -14.76
CA GLU A 83 -40.36 -11.37 -15.64
C GLU A 83 -39.44 -10.13 -15.67
N ALA A 84 -40.05 -8.94 -15.81
CA ALA A 84 -39.34 -7.67 -15.84
C ALA A 84 -38.71 -7.37 -14.48
N SER A 85 -39.47 -7.55 -13.40
CA SER A 85 -38.98 -7.29 -12.05
C SER A 85 -37.87 -8.26 -11.65
N LYS A 86 -37.97 -9.55 -12.02
CA LYS A 86 -36.91 -10.54 -11.81
C LYS A 86 -35.62 -10.15 -12.52
N LYS A 87 -35.70 -9.65 -13.76
CA LYS A 87 -34.53 -9.20 -14.53
C LYS A 87 -33.82 -8.04 -13.85
N VAL A 88 -34.55 -7.05 -13.35
CA VAL A 88 -33.91 -5.91 -12.68
C VAL A 88 -33.36 -6.28 -11.30
N ILE A 89 -34.08 -7.10 -10.52
CA ILE A 89 -33.56 -7.63 -9.25
C ILE A 89 -32.26 -8.40 -9.48
N THR A 90 -32.22 -9.27 -10.50
CA THR A 90 -31.01 -10.03 -10.84
C THR A 90 -29.84 -9.11 -11.23
N SER A 91 -30.11 -8.05 -12.00
CA SER A 91 -29.11 -7.03 -12.35
C SER A 91 -28.56 -6.32 -11.10
N GLN A 92 -29.44 -5.88 -10.20
CA GLN A 92 -29.05 -5.18 -8.97
C GLN A 92 -28.28 -6.09 -8.01
N ILE A 93 -28.66 -7.36 -7.88
CA ILE A 93 -27.89 -8.37 -7.13
C ILE A 93 -26.48 -8.53 -7.71
N THR A 94 -26.38 -8.61 -9.05
CA THR A 94 -25.09 -8.76 -9.73
C THR A 94 -24.20 -7.55 -9.46
N GLU A 95 -24.72 -6.33 -9.58
CA GLU A 95 -24.00 -5.09 -9.25
C GLU A 95 -23.56 -5.03 -7.77
N LEU A 96 -24.42 -5.52 -6.84
CA LEU A 96 -24.10 -5.63 -5.41
C LEU A 96 -22.95 -6.62 -5.15
N ILE A 97 -22.96 -7.76 -5.83
CA ILE A 97 -21.90 -8.77 -5.76
C ILE A 97 -20.59 -8.16 -6.28
N ASP A 98 -20.62 -7.48 -7.42
CA ASP A 98 -19.44 -6.84 -8.01
C ASP A 98 -18.88 -5.73 -7.12
N SER A 99 -19.76 -4.87 -6.57
CA SER A 99 -19.39 -3.85 -5.58
C SER A 99 -18.73 -4.47 -4.35
N THR A 100 -19.34 -5.50 -3.76
CA THR A 100 -18.79 -6.19 -2.57
C THR A 100 -17.43 -6.80 -2.87
N ARG A 101 -17.28 -7.40 -4.05
CA ARG A 101 -16.03 -7.97 -4.54
C ARG A 101 -14.97 -6.89 -4.71
N ASN A 102 -15.31 -5.75 -5.30
CA ASN A 102 -14.42 -4.59 -5.46
C ASN A 102 -13.97 -4.01 -4.11
N ILE A 103 -14.89 -3.84 -3.15
CA ILE A 103 -14.55 -3.43 -1.79
C ILE A 103 -13.56 -4.42 -1.22
N SER A 104 -13.89 -5.72 -1.21
CA SER A 104 -13.02 -6.78 -0.68
C SER A 104 -11.61 -6.75 -1.28
N HIS A 105 -11.49 -6.67 -2.62
CA HIS A 105 -10.20 -6.56 -3.33
C HIS A 105 -9.44 -5.27 -2.97
N SER A 106 -10.14 -4.17 -2.68
CA SER A 106 -9.53 -2.94 -2.20
C SER A 106 -8.93 -3.10 -0.78
N LEU A 107 -9.51 -3.95 0.07
CA LEU A 107 -9.06 -4.17 1.46
C LEU A 107 -7.92 -5.17 1.54
N TYR A 108 -8.05 -6.26 0.82
CA TYR A 108 -7.04 -7.30 0.74
C TYR A 108 -7.18 -8.03 -0.58
N PRO A 109 -6.08 -8.34 -1.29
CA PRO A 109 -6.17 -9.07 -2.53
C PRO A 109 -6.46 -10.56 -2.25
N VAL A 110 -7.72 -10.88 -1.91
CA VAL A 110 -8.14 -12.17 -1.32
C VAL A 110 -7.79 -13.38 -2.18
N ASN A 111 -7.74 -13.20 -3.50
CA ASN A 111 -7.42 -14.29 -4.43
C ASN A 111 -5.93 -14.37 -4.74
N LEU A 112 -5.10 -13.40 -4.32
CA LEU A 112 -3.66 -13.41 -4.60
C LEU A 112 -2.95 -14.60 -3.97
N GLU A 113 -3.35 -15.01 -2.77
CA GLU A 113 -2.76 -16.18 -2.11
C GLU A 113 -3.00 -17.48 -2.89
N LYS A 114 -4.20 -17.59 -3.49
CA LYS A 114 -4.66 -18.75 -4.25
C LYS A 114 -4.17 -18.75 -5.71
N LEU A 115 -4.24 -17.60 -6.38
CA LEU A 115 -3.94 -17.42 -7.81
C LEU A 115 -2.46 -17.06 -8.06
N GLY A 116 -1.78 -16.45 -7.09
CA GLY A 116 -0.45 -15.89 -7.25
C GLY A 116 -0.44 -14.54 -7.97
N LEU A 117 0.69 -13.82 -7.84
CA LEU A 117 0.84 -12.46 -8.36
C LEU A 117 0.52 -12.29 -9.85
N ILE A 118 1.01 -13.18 -10.70
CA ILE A 118 0.89 -13.04 -12.16
C ILE A 118 -0.58 -13.04 -12.59
N LEU A 119 -1.35 -14.06 -12.19
CA LEU A 119 -2.76 -14.18 -12.54
C LEU A 119 -3.58 -13.01 -11.96
N TYR A 120 -3.21 -12.55 -10.76
CA TYR A 120 -3.91 -11.46 -10.11
C TYR A 120 -3.62 -10.10 -10.75
N LEU A 121 -2.42 -9.88 -11.29
CA LEU A 121 -2.11 -8.71 -12.12
C LEU A 121 -2.86 -8.75 -13.46
N GLN A 122 -3.07 -9.93 -14.05
CA GLN A 122 -3.90 -10.06 -15.25
C GLN A 122 -5.38 -9.72 -14.96
N GLU A 123 -5.90 -10.10 -13.78
CA GLU A 123 -7.24 -9.66 -13.33
C GLU A 123 -7.29 -8.14 -13.16
N LEU A 124 -6.22 -7.50 -12.66
CA LEU A 124 -6.13 -6.04 -12.62
C LEU A 124 -6.20 -5.44 -14.04
N VAL A 125 -5.46 -5.97 -15.02
CA VAL A 125 -5.52 -5.54 -16.42
C VAL A 125 -6.94 -5.63 -16.97
N ALA A 126 -7.63 -6.75 -16.72
CA ALA A 126 -8.98 -6.98 -17.22
C ALA A 126 -10.03 -6.03 -16.61
N ASN A 127 -9.82 -5.56 -15.39
CA ASN A 127 -10.74 -4.69 -14.66
C ASN A 127 -10.43 -3.20 -14.80
N LEU A 128 -9.31 -2.84 -15.44
CA LEU A 128 -8.99 -1.43 -15.71
C LEU A 128 -9.95 -0.86 -16.75
N SER A 129 -10.25 0.44 -16.63
CA SER A 129 -11.20 1.13 -17.50
C SER A 129 -10.74 1.11 -18.97
N GLN A 130 -11.68 1.21 -19.92
CA GLN A 130 -11.40 1.21 -21.36
C GLN A 130 -10.39 2.29 -21.83
N ASN A 131 -9.98 3.22 -20.97
CA ASN A 131 -9.18 4.39 -21.33
C ASN A 131 -7.67 4.22 -21.05
N ILE A 132 -7.25 3.21 -20.28
CA ILE A 132 -5.82 2.94 -20.00
C ILE A 132 -5.51 1.46 -20.26
N GLU A 133 -4.51 1.22 -21.10
CA GLU A 133 -3.92 -0.10 -21.35
C GLU A 133 -2.83 -0.39 -20.31
N LEU A 134 -2.92 -1.53 -19.63
CA LEU A 134 -1.86 -2.02 -18.72
C LEU A 134 -1.13 -3.18 -19.40
N ILE A 135 0.13 -2.95 -19.76
CA ILE A 135 1.01 -3.93 -20.38
C ILE A 135 1.87 -4.59 -19.30
N LEU A 136 1.75 -5.91 -19.18
CA LEU A 136 2.55 -6.72 -18.27
C LEU A 136 3.60 -7.50 -19.06
N ASP A 137 4.86 -7.25 -18.76
CA ASP A 137 5.98 -8.05 -19.25
C ASP A 137 6.71 -8.66 -18.05
N ILE A 138 6.44 -9.95 -17.82
CA ILE A 138 6.94 -10.69 -16.67
C ILE A 138 7.91 -11.76 -17.17
N ASP A 139 9.03 -11.88 -16.47
CA ASP A 139 10.03 -12.91 -16.72
C ASP A 139 9.38 -14.31 -16.71
N PRO A 140 9.54 -15.12 -17.78
CA PRO A 140 9.02 -16.48 -17.82
C PRO A 140 9.53 -17.36 -16.67
N ILE A 141 10.70 -17.04 -16.11
CA ILE A 141 11.31 -17.73 -14.97
C ILE A 141 11.01 -17.06 -13.62
N TYR A 142 9.94 -16.26 -13.53
CA TYR A 142 9.48 -15.72 -12.26
C TYR A 142 9.09 -16.86 -11.30
N GLU A 143 9.70 -16.85 -10.11
CA GLU A 143 9.37 -17.78 -9.04
C GLU A 143 8.44 -17.09 -8.03
N LYS A 144 7.41 -17.83 -7.58
CA LYS A 144 6.45 -17.35 -6.57
C LYS A 144 7.21 -16.91 -5.32
N LYS A 145 6.90 -15.71 -4.84
CA LYS A 145 7.46 -15.17 -3.60
C LYS A 145 6.55 -15.48 -2.42
N ASP A 146 7.00 -15.17 -1.21
CA ASP A 146 6.12 -15.24 -0.05
C ASP A 146 4.93 -14.27 -0.23
N ILE A 147 3.80 -14.61 0.40
CA ILE A 147 2.55 -13.86 0.20
C ILE A 147 2.68 -12.39 0.61
N PHE A 148 3.48 -12.07 1.62
CA PHE A 148 3.67 -10.70 2.05
C PHE A 148 4.34 -9.90 0.93
N THR A 149 5.41 -10.43 0.34
CA THR A 149 6.10 -9.82 -0.81
C THR A 149 5.16 -9.62 -2.00
N GLU A 150 4.41 -10.64 -2.40
CA GLU A 150 3.48 -10.54 -3.53
C GLU A 150 2.37 -9.50 -3.28
N VAL A 151 1.83 -9.43 -2.05
CA VAL A 151 0.84 -8.40 -1.66
C VAL A 151 1.43 -7.01 -1.80
N GLN A 152 2.65 -6.77 -1.29
CA GLN A 152 3.25 -5.43 -1.38
C GLN A 152 3.53 -5.03 -2.83
N ILE A 153 4.06 -5.95 -3.64
CA ILE A 153 4.28 -5.73 -5.08
C ILE A 153 2.97 -5.35 -5.78
N TYR A 154 1.91 -6.13 -5.56
CA TYR A 154 0.60 -5.84 -6.13
C TYR A 154 0.10 -4.45 -5.73
N ARG A 155 0.22 -4.09 -4.45
CA ARG A 155 -0.22 -2.79 -3.93
C ARG A 155 0.56 -1.62 -4.52
N VAL A 156 1.85 -1.79 -4.76
CA VAL A 156 2.67 -0.77 -5.44
C VAL A 156 2.18 -0.54 -6.87
N ILE A 157 1.93 -1.62 -7.63
CA ILE A 157 1.42 -1.54 -9.00
C ILE A 157 0.01 -0.91 -9.03
N GLN A 158 -0.86 -1.33 -8.10
CA GLN A 158 -2.22 -0.80 -7.97
C GLN A 158 -2.23 0.71 -7.66
N GLU A 159 -1.42 1.15 -6.69
CA GLU A 159 -1.35 2.56 -6.30
C GLU A 159 -0.77 3.42 -7.43
N PHE A 160 0.29 2.93 -8.10
CA PHE A 160 0.85 3.62 -9.27
C PHE A 160 -0.21 3.79 -10.36
N THR A 161 -0.88 2.70 -10.75
CA THR A 161 -1.91 2.72 -11.79
C THR A 161 -3.08 3.63 -11.41
N THR A 162 -3.48 3.63 -10.14
CA THR A 162 -4.52 4.52 -9.62
C THR A 162 -4.12 5.99 -9.71
N ASN A 163 -2.86 6.31 -9.39
CA ASN A 163 -2.34 7.67 -9.52
C ASN A 163 -2.31 8.12 -10.99
N VAL A 164 -1.95 7.22 -11.91
CA VAL A 164 -2.00 7.51 -13.35
C VAL A 164 -3.43 7.83 -13.79
N ILE A 165 -4.41 6.98 -13.44
CA ILE A 165 -5.83 7.20 -13.81
C ILE A 165 -6.37 8.53 -13.27
N LYS A 166 -6.00 8.91 -12.04
CA LYS A 166 -6.56 10.09 -11.38
C LYS A 166 -5.87 11.40 -11.76
N HIS A 167 -4.59 11.34 -12.12
CA HIS A 167 -3.74 12.53 -12.17
C HIS A 167 -2.94 12.67 -13.47
N SER A 168 -2.99 11.69 -14.37
CA SER A 168 -2.26 11.71 -15.63
C SER A 168 -3.22 11.71 -16.82
N THR A 169 -2.73 12.23 -17.95
CA THR A 169 -3.34 12.09 -19.28
C THR A 169 -2.85 10.83 -20.02
N ALA A 170 -2.11 9.96 -19.32
CA ALA A 170 -1.61 8.70 -19.86
C ALA A 170 -2.76 7.80 -20.34
N ASN A 171 -2.48 7.04 -21.39
CA ASN A 171 -3.33 5.96 -21.87
C ASN A 171 -2.64 4.59 -21.80
N GLU A 172 -1.39 4.55 -21.34
CA GLU A 172 -0.60 3.32 -21.20
C GLU A 172 0.17 3.31 -19.89
N VAL A 173 0.16 2.16 -19.21
CA VAL A 173 1.04 1.81 -18.10
C VAL A 173 1.75 0.51 -18.44
N VAL A 174 3.06 0.47 -18.26
CA VAL A 174 3.89 -0.71 -18.54
C VAL A 174 4.57 -1.16 -17.25
N VAL A 175 4.45 -2.45 -16.96
CA VAL A 175 5.09 -3.12 -15.81
C VAL A 175 6.02 -4.20 -16.31
N TYR A 176 7.30 -4.04 -16.03
CA TYR A 176 8.32 -5.07 -16.23
C TYR A 176 8.67 -5.72 -14.89
N ILE A 177 8.67 -7.04 -14.84
CA ILE A 177 9.17 -7.82 -13.70
C ILE A 177 10.25 -8.76 -14.20
N ARG A 178 11.44 -8.70 -13.60
CA ARG A 178 12.63 -9.50 -13.97
C ARG A 178 13.24 -10.14 -12.73
N ASN A 179 13.50 -11.44 -12.81
CA ASN A 179 14.10 -12.19 -11.72
C ASN A 179 15.61 -12.32 -11.97
N HIS A 180 16.43 -11.65 -11.18
CA HIS A 180 17.90 -11.81 -11.22
C HIS A 180 18.35 -12.64 -10.02
N GLN A 181 19.59 -13.14 -10.00
CA GLN A 181 20.08 -14.00 -8.91
C GLN A 181 19.95 -13.37 -7.50
N LYS A 182 20.15 -12.06 -7.37
CA LYS A 182 20.16 -11.37 -6.06
C LYS A 182 18.94 -10.50 -5.80
N TYR A 183 18.21 -10.13 -6.84
CA TYR A 183 17.13 -9.16 -6.76
C TYR A 183 16.01 -9.51 -7.74
N LEU A 184 14.78 -9.29 -7.30
CA LEU A 184 13.64 -9.08 -8.17
C LEU A 184 13.60 -7.61 -8.57
N THR A 185 13.77 -7.33 -9.86
CA THR A 185 13.68 -5.97 -10.41
C THR A 185 12.30 -5.75 -11.00
N MET A 186 11.66 -4.66 -10.58
CA MET A 186 10.40 -4.21 -11.15
C MET A 186 10.55 -2.78 -11.69
N ILE A 187 10.03 -2.55 -12.89
CA ILE A 187 9.97 -1.23 -13.49
C ILE A 187 8.52 -0.97 -13.86
N ILE A 188 7.95 0.10 -13.32
CA ILE A 188 6.61 0.56 -13.67
C ILE A 188 6.71 1.96 -14.27
N SER A 189 6.08 2.18 -15.42
CA SER A 189 6.06 3.49 -16.07
C SER A 189 4.75 3.78 -16.79
N ASP A 190 4.39 5.06 -16.86
CA ASP A 190 3.28 5.56 -17.68
C ASP A 190 3.80 6.45 -18.81
N ASN A 191 2.94 6.72 -19.80
CA ASN A 191 3.26 7.54 -20.96
C ASN A 191 2.67 8.96 -20.91
N GLY A 192 2.13 9.40 -19.78
CA GLY A 192 1.47 10.70 -19.65
C GLY A 192 2.42 11.84 -19.30
N GLU A 193 1.89 12.87 -18.64
CA GLU A 193 2.69 13.98 -18.16
C GLU A 193 3.34 13.63 -16.81
N SER A 194 4.65 13.83 -16.74
CA SER A 194 5.41 13.65 -15.50
C SER A 194 4.99 14.66 -14.43
N PHE A 195 4.99 14.25 -13.17
CA PHE A 195 4.77 15.15 -12.04
C PHE A 195 6.07 15.64 -11.39
N ASP A 196 5.99 16.79 -10.72
CA ASP A 196 7.05 17.29 -9.84
C ASP A 196 7.15 16.41 -8.58
N TYR A 197 8.15 15.52 -8.56
CA TYR A 197 8.35 14.57 -7.46
C TYR A 197 8.56 15.28 -6.11
N GLU A 198 9.24 16.42 -6.07
CA GLU A 198 9.53 17.13 -4.83
C GLU A 198 8.27 17.73 -4.18
N LYS A 199 7.29 18.10 -5.01
CA LYS A 199 5.95 18.49 -4.54
C LYS A 199 5.09 17.28 -4.20
N ALA A 200 5.14 16.23 -5.02
CA ALA A 200 4.28 15.07 -4.89
C ALA A 200 4.67 14.15 -3.73
N LYS A 201 5.94 14.07 -3.32
CA LYS A 201 6.39 13.21 -2.20
C LYS A 201 5.72 13.52 -0.86
N LYS A 202 5.06 14.68 -0.74
CA LYS A 202 4.23 15.03 0.42
C LYS A 202 2.86 14.34 0.42
N GLY A 203 2.40 13.85 -0.73
CA GLY A 203 1.14 13.12 -0.88
C GLY A 203 1.20 11.71 -0.31
N MET A 204 0.05 11.22 0.19
CA MET A 204 -0.05 9.91 0.83
C MET A 204 0.25 8.75 -0.13
N GLY A 205 -0.11 8.86 -1.41
CA GLY A 205 0.08 7.77 -2.39
C GLY A 205 1.54 7.40 -2.62
N LEU A 206 2.42 8.39 -2.82
CA LEU A 206 3.86 8.13 -2.98
C LEU A 206 4.48 7.62 -1.68
N LYS A 207 4.13 8.19 -0.52
CA LYS A 207 4.59 7.68 0.78
C LYS A 207 4.19 6.21 0.99
N ASN A 208 2.98 5.84 0.58
CA ASN A 208 2.52 4.45 0.66
C ASN A 208 3.36 3.54 -0.23
N ILE A 209 3.63 3.93 -1.49
CA ILE A 209 4.51 3.18 -2.39
C ILE A 209 5.90 2.98 -1.75
N GLU A 210 6.49 4.07 -1.24
CA GLU A 210 7.84 4.05 -0.66
C GLU A 210 7.90 3.18 0.60
N SER A 211 6.94 3.32 1.52
CA SER A 211 6.85 2.53 2.74
C SER A 211 6.71 1.03 2.43
N ARG A 212 5.93 0.67 1.42
CA ARG A 212 5.79 -0.72 0.96
C ARG A 212 7.07 -1.28 0.38
N ILE A 213 7.84 -0.49 -0.36
CA ILE A 213 9.14 -0.93 -0.89
C ILE A 213 10.15 -1.12 0.24
N VAL A 214 10.16 -0.20 1.20
CA VAL A 214 11.03 -0.26 2.39
C VAL A 214 10.70 -1.49 3.25
N SER A 215 9.42 -1.86 3.41
CA SER A 215 9.03 -3.05 4.18
C SER A 215 9.51 -4.37 3.54
N LEU A 216 9.78 -4.36 2.24
CA LEU A 216 10.43 -5.46 1.51
C LEU A 216 11.96 -5.40 1.54
N LYS A 217 12.56 -4.48 2.31
CA LYS A 217 14.00 -4.17 2.28
C LYS A 217 14.49 -3.81 0.87
N GLY A 218 13.60 -3.31 0.03
CA GLY A 218 13.86 -2.93 -1.34
C GLY A 218 14.41 -1.52 -1.48
N PHE A 219 15.01 -1.25 -2.62
CA PHE A 219 15.47 0.08 -3.01
C PHE A 219 14.66 0.54 -4.22
N TYR A 220 14.39 1.84 -4.29
CA TYR A 220 13.67 2.42 -5.42
C TYR A 220 14.36 3.65 -5.97
N LYS A 221 14.04 3.97 -7.22
CA LYS A 221 14.47 5.19 -7.90
C LYS A 221 13.39 5.66 -8.84
N TRP A 222 12.91 6.88 -8.61
CA TRP A 222 12.09 7.60 -9.57
C TRP A 222 12.97 8.16 -10.69
N LYS A 223 12.53 7.98 -11.93
CA LYS A 223 13.10 8.56 -13.15
C LYS A 223 12.00 9.36 -13.85
N ASN A 224 11.60 10.46 -13.22
CA ASN A 224 10.65 11.38 -13.83
C ASN A 224 11.43 12.41 -14.64
N LYS A 225 11.13 12.52 -15.94
CA LYS A 225 11.63 13.61 -16.78
C LYS A 225 10.42 14.40 -17.28
N ILE A 226 10.49 15.73 -17.13
CA ILE A 226 9.42 16.64 -17.56
C ILE A 226 8.97 16.29 -18.99
N GLY A 227 7.70 15.90 -19.14
CA GLY A 227 7.07 15.55 -20.42
C GLY A 227 7.33 14.13 -20.95
N LYS A 228 7.80 13.19 -20.13
CA LYS A 228 8.05 11.78 -20.54
C LYS A 228 7.43 10.74 -19.59
N GLY A 229 6.29 11.06 -19.00
CA GLY A 229 5.62 10.20 -18.02
C GLY A 229 6.43 10.01 -16.73
N SER A 230 5.93 9.12 -15.88
CA SER A 230 6.58 8.73 -14.64
C SER A 230 7.21 7.36 -14.79
N ARG A 231 8.35 7.14 -14.14
CA ARG A 231 8.98 5.82 -14.10
C ARG A 231 9.53 5.54 -12.72
N LEU A 232 9.14 4.42 -12.15
CA LEU A 232 9.63 3.91 -10.88
C LEU A 232 10.38 2.61 -11.12
N ILE A 233 11.63 2.56 -10.67
CA ILE A 233 12.47 1.36 -10.69
C ILE A 233 12.58 0.87 -9.25
N ILE A 234 12.36 -0.42 -9.03
CA ILE A 234 12.33 -1.06 -7.73
C ILE A 234 13.22 -2.30 -7.80
N ASN A 235 14.07 -2.50 -6.79
CA ASN A 235 14.84 -3.72 -6.61
C ASN A 235 14.55 -4.29 -5.22
N ILE A 236 14.02 -5.51 -5.18
CA ILE A 236 13.69 -6.23 -3.95
C ILE A 236 14.70 -7.37 -3.81
N PRO A 237 15.44 -7.50 -2.70
CA PRO A 237 16.30 -8.65 -2.47
C PRO A 237 15.52 -9.97 -2.58
N ASN A 238 16.11 -10.97 -3.21
CA ASN A 238 15.47 -12.29 -3.36
C ASN A 238 15.25 -13.03 -2.05
#